data_AF-A0A7Y7C9S9-F1
#
_entry.id   AF-A0A7Y7C9S9-F1
#
_cell.length_a   1.000
_cell.length_b   1.000
_cell.length_c   1.000
_cell.angle_alpha   90.00
_cell.angle_beta   90.00
_cell.angle_gamma   90.00
#
_symmetry.space_group_name_H-M   'P 1'
#
loop_
_entity.id
_entity.type
_entity.pdbx_description
1 polymer ?
#
loop_
_entity_poly.entity_id
_entity_poly.type
_entity_poly.pdbx_seq_one_letter_code
_entity_poly.pdbx_strand_id
1 'polypeptide(L)'
;MSSKLSRFLHLEKDRGERGKQEPPPQLQDGGRRFEDIAERGALPQGDVPEAHLERFKAQPPMVLEHRPETLEDDGPDFPRCVVCASDNGRFAKHCQQCGADLGTPEQLEYREQLAREHQEQRAKQRGIEREDGLQRLEQERREDGERYAFLLKKLREEEQKHGAWRILARHSTLGTGLLALMPSTLGRCLVMVSYVGGALMLMRFGRGDARWIGLGMMCFLVLLFTPWRTRLGRWR
;
A
#
# COMPACT_ATOMS: atom_id res chain seq x y z
N MET A 1 -37.86 30.26 26.04
CA MET A 1 -37.24 29.12 25.33
C MET A 1 -38.04 28.82 24.08
N SER A 2 -37.64 29.39 22.94
CA SER A 2 -38.10 29.00 21.60
C SER A 2 -37.24 29.70 20.54
N SER A 3 -36.98 28.99 19.43
CA SER A 3 -36.74 29.52 18.07
C SER A 3 -35.32 29.93 17.58
N LYS A 4 -34.26 29.17 17.88
CA LYS A 4 -33.02 29.22 17.07
C LYS A 4 -32.86 28.09 16.04
N LEU A 5 -33.79 27.13 16.01
CA LEU A 5 -33.76 25.97 15.11
C LEU A 5 -34.76 26.06 13.94
N SER A 6 -35.57 27.12 13.85
CA SER A 6 -36.54 27.31 12.76
C SER A 6 -35.89 27.54 11.39
N ARG A 7 -34.62 27.97 11.35
CA ARG A 7 -33.90 28.23 10.10
C ARG A 7 -33.61 26.96 9.29
N PHE A 8 -33.55 25.81 9.95
CA PHE A 8 -33.23 24.54 9.30
C PHE A 8 -34.48 23.75 8.90
N LEU A 9 -35.64 24.11 9.44
CA LEU A 9 -36.91 23.40 9.22
C LEU A 9 -37.53 23.66 7.83
N HIS A 10 -36.91 24.49 7.00
CA HIS A 10 -37.39 24.84 5.66
C HIS A 10 -36.43 24.40 4.54
N LEU A 11 -35.36 23.68 4.86
CA LEU A 11 -34.41 23.15 3.86
C LEU A 11 -34.84 21.79 3.29
N GLU A 12 -35.66 21.04 4.03
CA GLU A 12 -36.29 19.82 3.54
C GLU A 12 -37.60 20.17 2.82
N LYS A 13 -37.48 20.75 1.63
CA LYS A 13 -38.58 20.73 0.68
C LYS A 13 -38.66 19.30 0.14
N ASP A 14 -39.70 18.56 0.56
CA ASP A 14 -40.06 17.28 -0.04
C ASP A 14 -40.05 17.42 -1.56
N ARG A 15 -39.13 16.70 -2.22
CA ARG A 15 -39.19 16.51 -3.66
C ARG A 15 -40.42 15.65 -3.92
N GLY A 16 -41.52 16.31 -4.27
CA GLY A 16 -42.79 15.65 -4.58
C GLY A 16 -42.61 14.43 -5.46
N GLU A 17 -43.43 13.41 -5.20
CA GLU A 17 -43.41 12.13 -5.90
C GLU A 17 -43.25 12.33 -7.42
N ARG A 18 -42.11 11.86 -7.93
CA ARG A 18 -41.84 11.78 -9.37
C ARG A 18 -42.90 10.85 -9.97
N GLY A 19 -43.92 11.44 -10.59
CA GLY A 19 -44.89 10.71 -11.37
C GLY A 19 -44.20 9.86 -12.43
N LYS A 20 -44.45 8.55 -12.35
CA LYS A 20 -44.31 7.50 -13.38
C LYS A 20 -43.06 7.55 -14.29
N GLN A 21 -42.10 6.71 -13.92
CA GLN A 21 -41.12 6.00 -14.76
C GLN A 21 -41.07 6.38 -16.26
N GLU A 22 -40.18 7.30 -16.61
CA GLU A 22 -39.39 7.17 -17.85
C GLU A 22 -38.18 6.28 -17.55
N PRO A 23 -37.81 5.34 -18.43
CA PRO A 23 -36.60 4.55 -18.24
C PRO A 23 -35.38 5.49 -18.23
N PRO A 24 -34.39 5.25 -17.35
CA PRO A 24 -33.21 6.09 -17.28
C PRO A 24 -32.49 6.08 -18.64
N PRO A 25 -31.97 7.23 -19.12
CA PRO A 25 -31.05 7.20 -20.24
C PRO A 25 -29.89 6.28 -19.86
N GLN A 26 -29.63 5.28 -20.70
CA GLN A 26 -28.48 4.39 -20.53
C GLN A 26 -27.22 5.27 -20.47
N LEU A 27 -26.68 5.43 -19.26
CA LEU A 27 -25.29 5.82 -19.06
C LEU A 27 -24.47 4.72 -19.72
N GLN A 28 -23.95 5.01 -20.92
CA GLN A 28 -22.87 4.21 -21.48
C GLN A 28 -21.77 4.18 -20.44
N ASP A 29 -21.40 2.96 -20.02
CA ASP A 29 -20.34 2.68 -19.06
C ASP A 29 -19.07 3.45 -19.47
N GLY A 30 -18.83 4.59 -18.80
CA GLY A 30 -17.65 5.43 -18.98
C GLY A 30 -16.40 4.84 -18.32
N GLY A 31 -16.35 3.52 -18.12
CA GLY A 31 -15.33 2.80 -17.37
C GLY A 31 -13.94 2.79 -18.01
N ARG A 32 -13.75 3.40 -19.19
CA ARG A 32 -12.45 3.46 -19.89
C ARG A 32 -12.00 4.86 -20.28
N ARG A 33 -12.67 5.92 -19.80
CA ARG A 33 -12.34 7.29 -20.27
C ARG A 33 -10.98 7.81 -19.76
N PHE A 34 -10.42 7.18 -18.73
CA PHE A 34 -9.19 7.65 -18.06
C PHE A 34 -8.07 6.61 -17.98
N GLU A 35 -8.29 5.35 -18.36
CA GLU A 35 -7.28 4.28 -18.23
C GLU A 35 -6.30 4.22 -19.43
N ASP A 36 -6.66 4.82 -20.58
CA ASP A 36 -5.90 4.68 -21.84
C ASP A 36 -5.07 5.93 -22.21
N ILE A 37 -4.40 6.56 -21.23
CA ILE A 37 -3.43 7.64 -21.53
C ILE A 37 -2.21 7.10 -22.29
N ALA A 38 -1.84 5.83 -22.05
CA ALA A 38 -0.76 5.16 -22.77
C ALA A 38 -1.11 4.85 -24.24
N GLU A 39 -2.39 4.59 -24.56
CA GLU A 39 -2.84 4.28 -25.92
C GLU A 39 -3.05 5.54 -26.79
N ARG A 40 -3.30 6.71 -26.17
CA ARG A 40 -3.44 7.98 -26.92
C ARG A 40 -2.13 8.45 -27.58
N GLY A 41 -0.98 7.97 -27.12
CA GLY A 41 0.31 8.22 -27.79
C GLY A 41 0.51 7.43 -29.09
N ALA A 42 -0.30 6.40 -29.33
CA ALA A 42 -0.17 5.47 -30.47
C ALA A 42 -1.18 5.73 -31.60
N LEU A 43 -2.17 6.62 -31.39
CA LEU A 43 -3.06 7.05 -32.46
C LEU A 43 -2.35 8.10 -33.34
N PRO A 44 -2.45 8.02 -34.68
CA PRO A 44 -1.99 9.11 -35.53
C PRO A 44 -2.70 10.38 -35.08
N GLN A 45 -1.95 11.43 -34.79
CA GLN A 45 -2.50 12.76 -34.59
C GLN A 45 -3.36 13.06 -35.81
N GLY A 46 -4.68 13.05 -35.65
CA GLY A 46 -5.58 13.33 -36.76
C GLY A 46 -5.22 14.70 -37.31
N ASP A 47 -4.90 14.74 -38.61
CA ASP A 47 -4.56 15.97 -39.31
C ASP A 47 -5.69 16.98 -39.11
N VAL A 48 -5.45 17.95 -38.23
CA VAL A 48 -6.32 19.12 -38.07
C VAL A 48 -6.25 19.87 -39.40
N PRO A 49 -7.37 20.10 -40.10
CA PRO A 49 -7.36 20.79 -41.39
C PRO A 49 -6.61 22.12 -41.27
N GLU A 50 -5.60 22.33 -42.13
CA GLU A 50 -4.67 23.46 -42.02
C GLU A 50 -5.35 24.83 -41.95
N ALA A 51 -6.55 24.95 -42.50
CA ALA A 51 -7.40 26.14 -42.44
C ALA A 51 -7.69 26.61 -41.00
N HIS A 52 -7.74 25.71 -40.02
CA HIS A 52 -7.93 26.06 -38.61
C HIS A 52 -6.62 26.46 -37.91
N LEU A 53 -5.47 26.13 -38.50
CA LEU A 53 -4.14 26.45 -37.97
C LEU A 53 -3.60 27.77 -38.50
N GLU A 54 -4.09 28.30 -39.63
CA GLU A 54 -3.62 29.57 -40.20
C GLU A 54 -3.76 30.75 -39.24
N ARG A 55 -4.83 30.78 -38.42
CA ARG A 55 -5.01 31.80 -37.37
C ARG A 55 -3.90 31.78 -36.31
N PHE A 56 -3.30 30.62 -36.05
CA PHE A 56 -2.27 30.44 -35.02
C PHE A 56 -0.85 30.48 -35.59
N LYS A 57 -0.67 30.19 -36.89
CA LYS A 57 0.64 30.28 -37.57
C LYS A 57 1.18 31.72 -37.67
N ALA A 58 0.31 32.73 -37.57
CA ALA A 58 0.69 34.14 -37.74
C ALA A 58 1.23 34.83 -36.47
N GLN A 59 1.14 34.19 -35.29
CA GLN A 59 1.72 34.75 -34.06
C GLN A 59 3.01 34.01 -33.72
N PRO A 60 4.17 34.69 -33.66
CA PRO A 60 5.36 34.08 -33.11
C PRO A 60 5.06 33.65 -31.66
N PRO A 61 5.44 32.43 -31.24
CA PRO A 61 5.20 31.99 -29.88
C PRO A 61 5.85 33.00 -28.92
N MET A 62 5.06 33.57 -28.02
CA MET A 62 5.60 34.38 -26.93
C MET A 62 6.47 33.45 -26.08
N VAL A 63 7.79 33.57 -26.25
CA VAL A 63 8.77 32.89 -25.40
C VAL A 63 8.68 33.56 -24.04
N LEU A 64 7.94 32.93 -23.12
CA LEU A 64 8.06 33.25 -21.69
C LEU A 64 9.51 32.97 -21.33
N GLU A 65 10.26 34.00 -20.93
CA GLU A 65 11.64 33.83 -20.44
C GLU A 65 11.65 32.72 -19.38
N HIS A 66 12.26 31.58 -19.73
CA HIS A 66 12.42 30.46 -18.82
C HIS A 66 13.33 30.92 -17.69
N ARG A 67 12.75 31.07 -16.51
CA ARG A 67 13.53 31.30 -15.30
C ARG A 67 14.34 30.04 -15.02
N PRO A 68 15.67 30.13 -14.78
CA PRO A 68 16.43 28.99 -14.30
C PRO A 68 15.87 28.56 -12.95
N GLU A 69 15.48 27.29 -12.83
CA GLU A 69 14.98 26.66 -11.59
C GLU A 69 15.98 26.73 -10.42
N THR A 70 17.22 27.13 -10.71
CA THR A 70 18.36 27.16 -9.78
C THR A 70 18.57 28.49 -9.06
N LEU A 71 17.87 29.57 -9.43
CA LEU A 71 17.80 30.75 -8.56
C LEU A 71 16.59 30.57 -7.66
N GLU A 72 16.85 30.12 -6.43
CA GLU A 72 16.02 30.38 -5.26
C GLU A 72 15.52 31.83 -5.36
N ASP A 73 14.30 31.98 -5.88
CA ASP A 73 13.70 33.28 -6.20
C ASP A 73 13.21 33.88 -4.91
N ASP A 74 14.14 34.57 -4.26
CA ASP A 74 13.90 35.42 -3.13
C ASP A 74 13.47 36.82 -3.57
N GLY A 75 12.69 36.92 -4.65
CA GLY A 75 11.90 38.08 -4.98
C GLY A 75 10.44 37.66 -5.04
N PRO A 76 9.50 38.40 -4.42
CA PRO A 76 8.09 38.16 -4.68
C PRO A 76 7.86 38.31 -6.19
N ASP A 77 7.25 37.28 -6.80
CA ASP A 77 6.89 37.23 -8.23
C ASP A 77 6.08 38.46 -8.66
N PHE A 78 5.41 39.10 -7.71
CA PHE A 78 4.56 40.27 -7.87
C PHE A 78 5.05 41.39 -6.96
N PRO A 79 5.64 42.48 -7.49
CA PRO A 79 6.09 43.60 -6.66
C PRO A 79 4.91 44.29 -5.98
N ARG A 80 4.96 44.36 -4.65
CA ARG A 80 4.00 45.11 -3.83
C ARG A 80 4.43 46.56 -3.69
N CYS A 81 3.58 47.49 -4.07
CA CYS A 81 3.90 48.93 -4.03
C CYS A 81 4.06 49.42 -2.59
N VAL A 82 5.14 50.14 -2.28
CA VAL A 82 5.38 50.70 -0.94
C VAL A 82 4.38 51.81 -0.58
N VAL A 83 3.84 52.51 -1.58
CA VAL A 83 2.93 53.66 -1.38
C VAL A 83 1.50 53.22 -1.07
N CYS A 84 0.95 52.27 -1.83
CA CYS A 84 -0.45 51.86 -1.73
C CYS A 84 -0.65 50.38 -1.36
N ALA A 85 0.44 49.64 -1.13
CA ALA A 85 0.44 48.24 -0.73
C ALA A 85 -0.29 47.29 -1.70
N SER A 86 -0.53 47.70 -2.95
CA SER A 86 -1.14 46.86 -3.98
C SER A 86 -0.09 45.96 -4.62
N ASP A 87 -0.48 44.73 -4.96
CA ASP A 87 0.34 43.82 -5.74
C ASP A 87 0.23 44.18 -7.23
N ASN A 88 1.36 44.14 -7.94
CA ASN A 88 1.43 44.46 -9.36
C ASN A 88 1.95 43.26 -10.15
N GLY A 89 1.69 43.25 -11.45
CA GLY A 89 2.25 42.25 -12.35
C GLY A 89 3.78 42.25 -12.30
N ARG A 90 4.39 41.06 -12.47
CA ARG A 90 5.84 40.83 -12.40
C ARG A 90 6.70 41.84 -13.17
N PHE A 91 6.24 42.25 -14.34
CA PHE A 91 6.96 43.16 -15.25
C PHE A 91 6.44 44.61 -15.21
N ALA A 92 5.59 44.95 -14.23
CA ALA A 92 5.04 46.29 -14.10
C ALA A 92 6.16 47.26 -13.69
N LYS A 93 6.37 48.30 -14.51
CA LYS A 93 7.28 49.41 -14.18
C LYS A 93 6.63 50.45 -13.26
N HIS A 94 5.30 50.54 -13.29
CA HIS A 94 4.53 51.47 -12.49
C HIS A 94 3.41 50.72 -11.78
N CYS A 95 3.02 51.20 -10.61
CA CYS A 95 1.89 50.68 -9.89
C CYS A 95 0.60 50.91 -10.67
N GLN A 96 -0.18 49.86 -10.90
CA GLN A 96 -1.45 49.96 -11.62
C GLN A 96 -2.52 50.74 -10.84
N GLN A 97 -2.38 50.83 -9.51
CA GLN A 97 -3.34 51.48 -8.62
C GLN A 97 -3.02 52.96 -8.38
N CYS A 98 -1.77 53.30 -8.03
CA CYS A 98 -1.39 54.67 -7.66
C CYS A 98 -0.41 55.35 -8.65
N GLY A 99 0.07 54.64 -9.68
CA GLY A 99 0.99 55.19 -10.68
C GLY A 99 2.43 55.38 -10.20
N ALA A 100 2.76 55.00 -8.96
CA ALA A 100 4.13 55.10 -8.43
C ALA A 100 5.12 54.25 -9.24
N ASP A 101 6.34 54.77 -9.44
CA ASP A 101 7.43 54.03 -10.09
C ASP A 101 7.89 52.87 -9.20
N LEU A 102 7.88 51.66 -9.75
CA LEU A 102 8.26 50.44 -9.04
C LEU A 102 9.77 50.14 -9.12
N GLY A 103 10.53 50.95 -9.86
CA GLY A 103 11.98 50.86 -10.01
C GLY A 103 12.79 51.75 -9.06
N THR A 104 12.14 52.47 -8.15
CA THR A 104 12.84 53.36 -7.20
C THR A 104 13.69 52.56 -6.20
N PRO A 105 14.81 53.11 -5.69
CA PRO A 105 15.67 52.42 -4.74
C PRO A 105 14.91 52.03 -3.46
N GLU A 106 14.03 52.90 -2.95
CA GLU A 106 13.17 52.62 -1.79
C GLU A 106 12.24 51.41 -2.03
N GLN A 107 11.70 51.27 -3.25
CA GLN A 107 10.84 50.16 -3.62
C GLN A 107 11.62 48.84 -3.73
N LEU A 108 12.87 48.89 -4.18
CA LEU A 108 13.76 47.72 -4.25
C LEU A 108 14.13 47.25 -2.85
N GLU A 109 14.51 48.16 -1.95
CA GLU A 109 14.80 47.84 -0.55
C GLU A 109 13.59 47.22 0.16
N TYR A 110 12.39 47.78 -0.06
CA TYR A 110 11.15 47.21 0.48
C TYR A 110 10.87 45.79 -0.02
N ARG A 111 11.15 45.52 -1.31
CA ARG A 111 10.99 44.17 -1.88
C ARG A 111 11.98 43.18 -1.27
N GLU A 112 13.23 43.58 -1.07
CA GLU A 112 14.23 42.74 -0.42
C GLU A 112 13.86 42.42 1.03
N GLN A 113 13.33 43.39 1.77
CA GLN A 113 12.84 43.16 3.14
C GLN A 113 11.69 42.15 3.18
N LEU A 114 10.67 42.34 2.33
CA LEU A 114 9.55 41.40 2.22
C LEU A 114 10.02 39.99 1.84
N ALA A 115 10.99 39.88 0.92
CA ALA A 115 11.54 38.59 0.54
C ALA A 115 12.19 37.86 1.72
N ARG A 116 12.99 38.56 2.53
CA ARG A 116 13.62 38.00 3.74
C ARG A 116 12.57 37.55 4.74
N GLU A 117 11.55 38.36 5.00
CA GLU A 117 10.45 37.99 5.89
C GLU A 117 9.72 36.71 5.41
N HIS A 118 9.43 36.62 4.11
CA HIS A 118 8.81 35.44 3.54
C HIS A 118 9.70 34.20 3.59
N GLN A 119 11.01 34.33 3.39
CA GLN A 119 11.95 33.22 3.59
C GLN A 119 11.94 32.73 5.03
N GLU A 120 12.05 33.63 6.00
CA GLU A 120 12.05 33.27 7.43
C GLU A 120 10.74 32.57 7.84
N GLN A 121 9.61 33.06 7.35
CA GLN A 121 8.31 32.44 7.59
C GLN A 121 8.22 31.04 6.96
N ARG A 122 8.67 30.88 5.70
CA ARG A 122 8.72 29.59 5.01
C ARG A 122 9.66 28.61 5.72
N ALA A 123 10.80 29.07 6.22
CA ALA A 123 11.73 28.24 6.98
C ALA A 123 11.11 27.74 8.29
N LYS A 124 10.40 28.61 9.03
CA LYS A 124 9.68 28.24 10.26
C LYS A 124 8.57 27.23 9.98
N GLN A 125 7.76 27.45 8.95
CA GLN A 125 6.68 26.53 8.56
C GLN A 125 7.24 25.15 8.14
N ARG A 126 8.30 25.11 7.33
CA ARG A 126 8.96 23.86 6.94
C ARG A 126 9.54 23.09 8.13
N GLY A 127 10.01 23.78 9.16
CA GLY A 127 10.46 23.16 10.41
C GLY A 127 9.32 22.41 11.11
N ILE A 128 8.18 23.08 11.29
CA ILE A 128 6.98 22.52 11.94
C ILE A 128 6.41 21.36 11.12
N GLU A 129 6.27 21.52 9.81
CA GLU A 129 5.75 20.46 8.91
C GLU A 129 6.63 19.21 8.92
N ARG A 130 7.96 19.38 9.01
CA ARG A 130 8.90 18.25 9.11
C ARG A 130 8.76 17.53 10.44
N GLU A 131 8.67 18.24 11.55
CA GLU A 131 8.49 17.64 12.88
C GLU A 131 7.17 16.89 12.99
N ASP A 132 6.06 17.49 12.53
CA ASP A 132 4.75 16.84 12.49
C ASP A 132 4.74 15.62 11.57
N GLY A 133 5.41 15.70 10.41
CA GLY A 133 5.56 14.58 9.48
C GLY A 133 6.33 13.41 10.10
N LEU A 134 7.41 13.68 10.83
CA LEU A 134 8.19 12.66 11.54
C LEU A 134 7.37 12.01 12.65
N GLN A 135 6.62 12.80 13.44
CA GLN A 135 5.76 12.26 14.50
C GLN A 135 4.67 11.34 13.95
N ARG A 136 4.04 11.70 12.83
CA ARG A 136 3.03 10.85 12.17
C ARG A 136 3.64 9.54 11.67
N LEU A 137 4.81 9.60 11.05
CA LEU A 137 5.52 8.40 10.59
C LEU A 137 5.92 7.48 11.75
N GLU A 138 6.32 8.03 12.89
CA GLU A 138 6.61 7.25 14.09
C GLU A 138 5.37 6.58 14.67
N GLN A 139 4.22 7.27 14.70
CA GLN A 139 2.95 6.69 15.14
C GLN A 139 2.52 5.55 14.22
N GLU A 140 2.57 5.75 12.91
CA GLU A 140 2.22 4.73 11.92
C GLU A 140 3.10 3.47 12.07
N ARG A 141 4.42 3.62 12.26
CA ARG A 141 5.31 2.47 12.54
C ARG A 141 4.96 1.72 13.81
N ARG A 142 4.49 2.42 14.86
CA ARG A 142 4.09 1.77 16.12
C ARG A 142 2.81 0.97 15.91
N GLU A 143 1.80 1.56 15.27
CA GLU A 143 0.55 0.87 14.96
C GLU A 143 0.77 -0.36 14.08
N ASP A 144 1.61 -0.24 13.05
CA ASP A 144 1.96 -1.36 12.20
C ASP A 144 2.73 -2.43 12.98
N GLY A 145 3.68 -2.05 13.83
CA GLY A 145 4.39 -2.96 14.72
C GLY A 145 3.44 -3.77 15.62
N GLU A 146 2.42 -3.12 16.18
CA GLU A 146 1.40 -3.76 17.00
C GLU A 146 0.51 -4.72 16.18
N ARG A 147 0.11 -4.31 14.97
CA ARG A 147 -0.65 -5.17 14.03
C ARG A 147 0.14 -6.42 13.65
N TYR A 148 1.41 -6.26 13.28
CA TYR A 148 2.28 -7.40 12.94
C TYR A 148 2.50 -8.32 14.14
N ALA A 149 2.73 -7.76 15.33
CA ALA A 149 2.89 -8.55 16.55
C ALA A 149 1.63 -9.37 16.86
N PHE A 150 0.44 -8.78 16.68
CA PHE A 150 -0.83 -9.48 16.84
C PHE A 150 -1.02 -10.60 15.82
N LEU A 151 -0.73 -10.36 14.54
CA LEU A 151 -0.80 -11.37 13.48
C LEU A 151 0.17 -12.53 13.72
N LEU A 152 1.41 -12.23 14.12
CA LEU A 152 2.41 -13.25 14.45
C LEU A 152 1.97 -14.12 15.63
N LYS A 153 1.33 -13.54 16.65
CA LYS A 153 0.77 -14.31 17.77
C LYS A 153 -0.32 -15.27 17.29
N LYS A 154 -1.26 -14.80 16.46
CA LYS A 154 -2.32 -15.65 15.89
C LYS A 154 -1.74 -16.80 15.05
N LEU A 155 -0.77 -16.52 14.18
CA LEU A 155 -0.12 -17.54 13.37
C LEU A 155 0.59 -18.59 14.25
N ARG A 156 1.26 -18.16 15.31
CA ARG A 156 1.92 -19.07 16.25
C ARG A 156 0.92 -19.96 16.99
N GLU A 157 -0.25 -19.43 17.38
CA GLU A 157 -1.33 -20.22 17.98
C GLU A 157 -1.90 -21.25 17.00
N GLU A 158 -2.08 -20.88 15.73
CA GLU A 158 -2.55 -21.79 14.69
C GLU A 158 -1.52 -22.88 14.35
N GLU A 159 -0.23 -22.53 14.31
CA GLU A 159 0.87 -23.48 14.14
C GLU A 159 0.97 -24.44 15.31
N GLN A 160 0.77 -23.99 16.55
CA GLN A 160 0.74 -24.88 17.72
C GLN A 160 -0.42 -25.88 17.65
N LYS A 161 -1.62 -25.42 17.23
CA LYS A 161 -2.81 -26.30 17.11
C LYS A 161 -2.65 -27.36 16.03
N HIS A 162 -1.99 -27.03 14.91
CA HIS A 162 -1.89 -27.93 13.75
C HIS A 162 -0.51 -28.56 13.55
N GLY A 163 0.51 -28.18 14.34
CA GLY A 163 1.91 -28.54 14.11
C GLY A 163 2.14 -30.05 14.07
N ALA A 164 1.65 -30.79 15.08
CA ALA A 164 1.82 -32.24 15.15
C ALA A 164 1.09 -32.97 14.00
N TRP A 165 -0.14 -32.57 13.69
CA TRP A 165 -0.95 -33.15 12.61
C TRP A 165 -0.39 -32.83 11.22
N ARG A 166 0.15 -31.62 11.02
CA ARG A 166 0.75 -31.18 9.76
C ARG A 166 2.10 -31.87 9.52
N ILE A 167 2.89 -32.09 10.58
CA ILE A 167 4.11 -32.91 10.51
C ILE A 167 3.76 -34.34 10.09
N LEU A 168 2.79 -34.98 10.75
CA LEU A 168 2.33 -36.32 10.37
C LEU A 168 1.77 -36.39 8.94
N ALA A 169 1.00 -35.39 8.51
CA ALA A 169 0.39 -35.35 7.17
C ALA A 169 1.40 -35.09 6.02
N ARG A 170 2.57 -34.51 6.34
CA ARG A 170 3.64 -34.23 5.37
C ARG A 170 4.45 -35.48 5.02
N HIS A 171 4.42 -36.49 5.88
CA HIS A 171 5.14 -37.75 5.68
C HIS A 171 4.24 -38.80 5.01
N SER A 172 4.82 -39.57 4.07
CA SER A 172 4.10 -40.59 3.30
C SER A 172 3.80 -41.87 4.11
N THR A 173 4.50 -42.06 5.24
CA THR A 173 4.36 -43.20 6.14
C THR A 173 4.13 -42.73 7.57
N LEU A 174 3.26 -43.41 8.31
CA LEU A 174 2.97 -43.07 9.71
C LEU A 174 4.21 -43.21 10.61
N GLY A 175 5.13 -44.12 10.27
CA GLY A 175 6.40 -44.30 11.00
C GLY A 175 7.36 -43.15 10.89
N THR A 176 7.51 -42.58 9.70
CA THR A 176 8.36 -41.41 9.53
C THR A 176 7.74 -40.17 10.18
N GLY A 177 6.40 -40.06 10.17
CA GLY A 177 5.67 -39.03 10.92
C GLY A 177 5.86 -39.10 12.44
N LEU A 178 5.79 -40.30 13.01
CA LEU A 178 6.01 -40.53 14.45
C LEU A 178 7.47 -40.29 14.87
N LEU A 179 8.44 -40.73 14.07
CA LEU A 179 9.85 -40.47 14.32
C LEU A 179 10.23 -39.00 14.16
N ALA A 180 9.55 -38.26 13.28
CA ALA A 180 9.76 -36.83 13.06
C ALA A 180 9.33 -35.97 14.27
N LEU A 181 8.43 -36.49 15.13
CA LEU A 181 8.02 -35.82 16.36
C LEU A 181 9.17 -35.76 17.39
N MET A 182 10.13 -36.69 17.31
CA MET A 182 11.29 -36.71 18.19
C MET A 182 12.44 -35.90 17.57
N PRO A 183 12.95 -34.85 18.22
CA PRO A 183 13.92 -33.94 17.61
C PRO A 183 15.34 -34.53 17.49
N SER A 184 15.70 -35.51 18.33
CA SER A 184 17.05 -36.07 18.38
C SER A 184 17.24 -37.25 17.41
N THR A 185 18.26 -37.19 16.57
CA THR A 185 18.61 -38.26 15.62
C THR A 185 19.09 -39.52 16.34
N LEU A 186 19.85 -39.38 17.42
CA LEU A 186 20.31 -40.50 18.25
C LEU A 186 19.14 -41.21 18.94
N GLY A 187 18.14 -40.47 19.43
CA GLY A 187 16.93 -41.04 20.02
C GLY A 187 16.13 -41.88 19.02
N ARG A 188 16.00 -41.38 17.78
CA ARG A 188 15.36 -42.12 16.69
C ARG A 188 16.07 -43.46 16.43
N CYS A 189 17.40 -43.45 16.34
CA CYS A 189 18.18 -44.67 16.12
C CYS A 189 18.04 -45.65 17.29
N LEU A 190 18.13 -45.19 18.53
CA LEU A 190 18.01 -46.05 19.72
C LEU A 190 16.65 -46.71 19.82
N VAL A 191 15.56 -45.99 19.56
CA VAL A 191 14.19 -46.55 19.57
C VAL A 191 14.00 -47.60 18.48
N MET A 192 14.51 -47.34 17.27
CA MET A 192 14.42 -48.33 16.18
C MET A 192 15.26 -49.58 16.47
N VAL A 193 16.48 -49.40 16.98
CA VAL A 193 17.36 -50.51 17.34
C VAL A 193 16.78 -51.33 18.50
N SER A 194 16.21 -50.69 19.52
CA SER A 194 15.62 -51.40 20.66
C SER A 194 14.36 -52.17 20.25
N TYR A 195 13.50 -51.59 19.40
CA TYR A 195 12.29 -52.25 18.91
C TYR A 195 12.63 -53.46 18.01
N VAL A 196 13.50 -53.27 17.02
CA VAL A 196 13.91 -54.34 16.10
C VAL A 196 14.70 -55.41 16.86
N GLY A 197 15.61 -55.01 17.75
CA GLY A 197 16.38 -55.92 18.60
C GLY A 197 15.49 -56.76 19.51
N GLY A 198 14.50 -56.15 20.15
CA GLY A 198 13.52 -56.85 21.00
C GLY A 198 12.66 -57.83 20.20
N ALA A 199 12.16 -57.44 19.03
CA ALA A 199 11.38 -58.32 18.16
C ALA A 199 12.21 -59.53 17.67
N LEU A 200 13.45 -59.29 17.23
CA LEU A 200 14.37 -60.35 16.82
C LEU A 200 14.74 -61.28 17.99
N MET A 201 14.96 -60.72 19.18
CA MET A 201 15.23 -61.50 20.39
C MET A 201 14.06 -62.43 20.72
N LEU A 202 12.83 -61.93 20.67
CA LEU A 202 11.61 -62.72 20.89
C LEU A 202 11.42 -63.82 19.83
N MET A 203 11.72 -63.52 18.56
CA MET A 203 11.67 -64.54 17.50
C MET A 203 12.76 -65.61 17.66
N ARG A 204 13.97 -65.22 18.07
CA ARG A 204 15.14 -66.12 18.18
C ARG A 204 15.10 -66.99 19.42
N PHE A 205 14.75 -66.41 20.58
CA PHE A 205 14.84 -67.06 21.90
C PHE A 205 13.48 -67.32 22.56
N GLY A 206 12.38 -66.77 22.03
CA GLY A 206 11.04 -67.06 22.54
C GLY A 206 10.66 -68.53 22.36
N ARG A 207 9.92 -69.09 23.33
CA ARG A 207 9.28 -70.40 23.26
C ARG A 207 7.76 -70.22 23.16
N GLY A 208 7.09 -71.06 22.39
CA GLY A 208 5.64 -71.01 22.19
C GLY A 208 5.17 -69.68 21.57
N ASP A 209 4.13 -69.10 22.17
CA ASP A 209 3.42 -67.90 21.68
C ASP A 209 4.30 -66.64 21.60
N ALA A 210 5.40 -66.59 22.34
CA ALA A 210 6.34 -65.47 22.30
C ALA A 210 6.96 -65.25 20.90
N ARG A 211 7.10 -66.31 20.09
CA ARG A 211 7.60 -66.21 18.71
C ARG A 211 6.59 -65.51 17.80
N TRP A 212 5.30 -65.80 17.98
CA TRP A 212 4.22 -65.17 17.24
C TRP A 212 4.08 -63.69 17.59
N ILE A 213 4.32 -63.34 18.86
CA ILE A 213 4.37 -61.95 19.30
C ILE A 213 5.53 -61.21 18.59
N GLY A 214 6.73 -61.80 18.54
CA GLY A 214 7.87 -61.23 17.82
C GLY A 214 7.62 -61.05 16.31
N LEU A 215 6.99 -62.04 15.67
CA LEU A 215 6.58 -61.95 14.26
C LEU A 215 5.54 -60.84 14.04
N GLY A 216 4.55 -60.75 14.93
CA GLY A 216 3.52 -59.71 14.90
C GLY A 216 4.10 -58.30 15.02
N MET A 217 5.08 -58.09 15.91
CA MET A 217 5.81 -56.82 16.04
C MET A 217 6.54 -56.44 14.75
N MET A 218 7.21 -57.39 14.09
CA MET A 218 7.88 -57.13 12.81
C MET A 218 6.89 -56.80 11.70
N CYS A 219 5.77 -57.52 11.61
CA CYS A 219 4.70 -57.21 10.64
C CYS A 219 4.10 -55.81 10.89
N PHE A 220 3.89 -55.44 12.16
CA PHE A 220 3.42 -54.11 12.53
C PHE A 220 4.40 -53.01 12.10
N LEU A 221 5.71 -53.20 12.32
CA LEU A 221 6.73 -52.27 11.86
C LEU A 221 6.73 -52.12 10.34
N VAL A 222 6.62 -53.22 9.59
CA VAL A 222 6.50 -53.16 8.12
C VAL A 222 5.27 -52.36 7.71
N LEU A 223 4.11 -52.61 8.30
CA LEU A 223 2.86 -51.87 8.01
C LEU A 223 3.01 -50.37 8.28
N LEU A 224 3.68 -50.02 9.38
CA LEU A 224 3.83 -48.64 9.85
C LEU A 224 4.78 -47.81 8.96
N PHE A 225 5.74 -48.47 8.30
CA PHE A 225 6.63 -47.88 7.28
C PHE A 225 6.19 -48.13 5.83
N THR A 226 5.08 -48.85 5.61
CA THR A 226 4.51 -49.03 4.28
C THR A 226 3.65 -47.80 3.93
N PRO A 227 3.82 -47.16 2.76
CA PRO A 227 3.06 -45.97 2.40
C PRO A 227 1.58 -46.31 2.20
N TRP A 228 0.74 -45.86 3.13
CA TRP A 228 -0.71 -46.12 3.09
C TRP A 228 -1.38 -45.37 1.90
N ARG A 229 -0.82 -44.21 1.50
CA ARG A 229 -1.34 -43.36 0.42
C ARG A 229 -1.22 -43.97 -0.98
N THR A 230 -0.28 -44.89 -1.24
CA THR A 230 -0.11 -45.48 -2.57
C THR A 230 -1.09 -46.63 -2.84
N ARG A 231 -1.74 -47.20 -1.81
CA ARG A 231 -2.76 -48.26 -1.99
C ARG A 231 -4.13 -47.74 -2.41
N LEU A 232 -4.50 -46.52 -2.02
CA LEU A 232 -5.81 -45.93 -2.33
C LEU A 232 -5.82 -45.13 -3.66
N GLY A 233 -4.66 -44.81 -4.23
CA GLY A 233 -4.53 -44.04 -5.47
C GLY A 233 -4.50 -44.86 -6.76
N ARG A 234 -4.63 -46.20 -6.70
CA ARG A 234 -4.60 -47.08 -7.88
C ARG A 234 -5.99 -47.56 -8.35
N TRP A 235 -7.04 -47.07 -7.71
CA TRP A 235 -8.46 -47.35 -8.01
C TRP A 235 -9.23 -46.05 -8.28
N ARG A 236 -8.62 -45.13 -9.03
CA ARG A 236 -9.29 -44.00 -9.67
C ARG A 236 -8.68 -43.77 -11.04
#